data_AF-B3JQE2-F1
#
_entry.id   AF-B3JQE2-F1
#
_cell.length_a   1.000
_cell.length_b   1.000
_cell.length_c   1.000
_cell.angle_alpha   90.00
_cell.angle_beta   90.00
_cell.angle_gamma   90.00
#
_symmetry.space_group_name_H-M   'P 1'
#
loop_
_entity.id
_entity.type
_entity.pdbx_description
1 polymer ?
#
loop_
_entity_poly.entity_id
_entity_poly.type
_entity_poly.pdbx_seq_one_letter_code
_entity_poly.pdbx_strand_id
1 'polypeptide(L)'
;MLLISLITAVQVILIIKIWMMTGDVRKIRQKLNEPQAENRKITEAQLKALEGKTEEAYTLYKEAYYYSVVTFFNELENKNLKDTEAKEKAWEEGFNEIVSYYSGQISRLGNYKLPEEALYTYAQISARIGKL
;
A
#
# COMPACT_ATOMS: atom_id res chain seq x y z
N MET A 1 2.08 48.46 -27.35
CA MET A 1 1.09 47.45 -27.75
C MET A 1 1.70 46.04 -27.80
N LEU A 2 2.70 45.76 -28.66
CA LEU A 2 3.32 44.43 -28.78
C LEU A 2 3.97 43.89 -27.49
N LEU A 3 4.76 44.71 -26.78
CA LEU A 3 5.43 44.29 -25.55
C LEU A 3 4.45 43.91 -24.43
N ILE A 4 3.38 44.70 -24.29
CA ILE A 4 2.32 44.47 -23.28
C ILE A 4 1.58 43.18 -23.58
N SER A 5 1.27 42.92 -24.87
CA SER A 5 0.62 41.69 -25.33
C SER A 5 1.46 40.44 -25.06
N LEU A 6 2.78 40.54 -25.17
CA LEU A 6 3.70 39.42 -24.91
C LEU A 6 3.76 39.09 -23.41
N ILE A 7 3.82 40.12 -22.57
CA ILE A 7 3.81 39.98 -21.11
C ILE A 7 2.49 39.34 -20.63
N THR A 8 1.35 39.74 -21.20
CA THR A 8 0.05 39.15 -20.85
C THR A 8 -0.04 37.68 -21.24
N ALA A 9 0.43 37.31 -22.43
CA ALA A 9 0.47 35.91 -22.87
C ALA A 9 1.32 35.03 -21.92
N VAL A 10 2.48 35.54 -21.49
CA VAL A 10 3.35 34.84 -20.52
C VAL A 10 2.67 34.69 -19.16
N GLN A 11 1.99 35.73 -18.67
CA GLN A 11 1.26 35.67 -17.40
C GLN A 11 0.15 34.63 -17.41
N VAL A 12 -0.62 34.54 -18.51
CA VAL A 12 -1.68 33.53 -18.66
C VAL A 12 -1.10 32.11 -18.60
N ILE A 13 0.00 31.85 -19.30
CA ILE A 13 0.67 30.53 -19.28
C ILE A 13 1.16 30.17 -17.87
N LEU A 14 1.75 31.13 -17.16
CA LEU A 14 2.23 30.91 -15.79
C LEU A 14 1.09 30.60 -14.82
N ILE A 15 -0.04 31.31 -14.93
CA ILE A 15 -1.23 31.08 -14.09
C ILE A 15 -1.80 29.68 -14.33
N ILE A 16 -1.92 29.25 -15.59
CA ILE A 16 -2.40 27.91 -15.95
C ILE A 16 -1.48 26.83 -15.35
N LYS A 17 -0.16 27.04 -15.42
CA LYS A 17 0.83 26.10 -14.87
C LYS A 17 0.74 25.98 -13.36
N ILE A 18 0.59 27.11 -12.65
CA ILE A 18 0.37 27.14 -11.19
C ILE A 18 -0.93 26.44 -10.83
N TRP A 19 -2.01 26.65 -11.60
CA TRP A 19 -3.30 26.02 -11.34
C TRP A 19 -3.26 24.49 -11.51
N MET A 20 -2.58 23.99 -12.56
CA MET A 20 -2.31 22.56 -12.72
C MET A 20 -1.52 21.98 -11.55
N MET A 21 -0.40 22.60 -11.17
CA MET A 21 0.40 22.17 -10.02
C MET A 21 -0.40 22.16 -8.71
N THR A 22 -1.27 23.15 -8.50
CA THR A 22 -2.14 23.19 -7.31
C THR A 22 -3.15 22.05 -7.31
N GLY A 23 -3.69 21.69 -8.48
CA GLY A 23 -4.57 20.53 -8.65
C GLY A 23 -3.88 19.21 -8.29
N ASP A 24 -2.64 19.02 -8.74
CA ASP A 24 -1.84 17.83 -8.45
C ASP A 24 -1.45 17.74 -6.97
N VAL A 25 -1.01 18.85 -6.36
CA VAL A 25 -0.73 18.91 -4.91
C VAL A 25 -1.97 18.56 -4.10
N ARG A 26 -3.15 19.05 -4.49
CA ARG A 26 -4.42 18.70 -3.81
C ARG A 26 -4.74 17.21 -3.94
N LYS A 27 -4.55 16.60 -5.12
CA LYS A 27 -4.75 15.15 -5.34
C LYS A 27 -3.77 14.32 -4.51
N ILE A 28 -2.50 14.72 -4.47
CA ILE A 28 -1.46 14.06 -3.65
C ILE A 28 -1.84 14.15 -2.17
N ARG A 29 -2.25 15.33 -1.70
CA ARG A 29 -2.69 15.53 -0.31
C ARG A 29 -3.94 14.72 0.04
N GLN A 30 -4.89 14.57 -0.88
CA GLN A 30 -6.04 13.67 -0.70
C GLN A 30 -5.61 12.21 -0.58
N LYS A 31 -4.74 11.72 -1.46
CA LYS A 31 -4.20 10.35 -1.38
C LYS A 31 -3.41 10.10 -0.10
N LEU A 32 -2.73 11.12 0.44
CA LEU A 32 -2.00 11.03 1.70
C LEU A 32 -2.94 11.03 2.92
N ASN A 33 -4.05 11.78 2.84
CA ASN A 33 -4.99 11.97 3.94
C ASN A 33 -6.08 10.89 4.00
N GLU A 34 -6.32 10.14 2.93
CA GLU A 34 -7.17 8.96 2.98
C GLU A 34 -6.36 7.82 3.62
N PRO A 35 -6.73 7.36 4.84
CA PRO A 35 -6.06 6.21 5.40
C PRO A 35 -6.31 5.04 4.46
N GLN A 36 -5.21 4.48 3.94
CA GLN A 36 -5.23 3.28 3.11
C GLN A 36 -6.11 2.22 3.79
N ALA A 37 -6.82 1.41 2.99
CA ALA A 37 -7.76 0.43 3.52
C ALA A 37 -7.09 -0.51 4.55
N GLU A 38 -5.81 -0.84 4.33
CA GLU A 38 -4.95 -1.53 5.29
C GLU A 38 -4.84 -0.80 6.64
N ASN A 39 -4.41 0.46 6.62
CA ASN A 39 -4.22 1.27 7.83
C ASN A 39 -5.52 1.38 8.65
N ARG A 40 -6.67 1.49 7.97
CA ARG A 40 -7.98 1.47 8.65
C ARG A 40 -8.21 0.16 9.38
N LYS A 41 -7.96 -0.98 8.72
CA LYS A 41 -8.13 -2.32 9.33
C LYS A 41 -7.16 -2.56 10.48
N ILE A 42 -5.91 -2.10 10.37
CA ILE A 42 -4.94 -2.15 11.46
C ILE A 42 -5.44 -1.35 12.67
N THR A 43 -5.88 -0.11 12.45
CA THR A 43 -6.43 0.71 13.55
C THR A 43 -7.66 0.06 14.18
N GLU A 44 -8.56 -0.50 13.37
CA GLU A 44 -9.74 -1.21 13.89
C GLU A 44 -9.34 -2.46 14.70
N ALA A 45 -8.36 -3.23 14.23
CA ALA A 45 -7.83 -4.39 14.95
C ALA A 45 -7.25 -4.00 16.31
N GLN A 46 -6.50 -2.89 16.36
CA GLN A 46 -5.96 -2.34 17.60
C GLN A 46 -7.07 -1.93 18.57
N LEU A 47 -8.13 -1.27 18.09
CA LEU A 47 -9.28 -0.91 18.91
C LEU A 47 -9.98 -2.14 19.49
N LYS A 48 -10.21 -3.18 18.68
CA LYS A 48 -10.79 -4.45 19.15
C LYS A 48 -9.91 -5.14 20.19
N ALA A 49 -8.59 -5.08 20.02
CA ALA A 49 -7.65 -5.61 21.00
C ALA A 49 -7.74 -4.86 22.34
N LEU A 50 -7.86 -3.53 22.31
CA LEU A 50 -8.07 -2.70 23.51
C LEU A 50 -9.40 -2.99 24.20
N GLU A 51 -10.44 -3.39 23.45
CA GLU A 51 -11.72 -3.86 23.98
C GLU A 51 -11.66 -5.31 24.54
N GLY A 52 -10.50 -5.98 24.46
CA GLY A 52 -10.34 -7.38 24.85
C GLY A 52 -10.91 -8.40 23.85
N LYS A 53 -11.33 -7.95 22.66
CA LYS A 53 -11.92 -8.78 21.60
C LYS A 53 -10.84 -9.33 20.68
N THR A 54 -10.03 -10.25 21.20
CA THR A 54 -8.83 -10.77 20.53
C THR A 54 -9.13 -11.53 19.23
N GLU A 55 -10.24 -12.27 19.14
CA GLU A 55 -10.67 -12.97 17.92
C GLU A 55 -11.04 -11.99 16.78
N GLU A 56 -11.79 -10.93 17.11
CA GLU A 56 -12.16 -9.88 16.15
C GLU A 56 -10.92 -9.12 15.68
N ALA A 57 -10.02 -8.78 16.62
CA ALA A 57 -8.74 -8.15 16.31
C ALA A 57 -7.88 -9.02 15.40
N TYR A 58 -7.80 -10.33 15.68
CA TYR A 58 -7.05 -11.29 14.87
C TYR A 58 -7.61 -11.37 13.44
N THR A 59 -8.94 -11.43 13.30
CA THR A 59 -9.61 -11.46 11.99
C THR A 59 -9.25 -10.21 11.17
N LEU A 60 -9.30 -9.03 11.79
CA LEU A 60 -8.94 -7.77 11.13
C LEU A 60 -7.47 -7.69 10.74
N TYR A 61 -6.54 -8.15 11.60
CA TYR A 61 -5.12 -8.24 11.25
C TYR A 61 -4.86 -9.21 10.11
N LYS A 62 -5.56 -10.34 10.06
CA LYS A 62 -5.43 -11.32 8.98
C LYS A 62 -5.91 -10.74 7.63
N GLU A 63 -7.00 -9.99 7.64
CA GLU A 63 -7.47 -9.29 6.45
C GLU A 63 -6.49 -8.20 5.99
N ALA A 64 -5.98 -7.41 6.93
CA ALA A 64 -4.98 -6.39 6.65
C ALA A 64 -3.70 -7.02 6.06
N TYR A 65 -3.22 -8.12 6.64
CA TYR A 65 -2.09 -8.88 6.12
C TYR A 65 -2.27 -9.29 4.66
N TYR A 66 -3.39 -9.93 4.31
CA TYR A 66 -3.63 -10.32 2.91
C TYR A 66 -3.75 -9.11 1.97
N TYR A 67 -4.30 -8.00 2.46
CA TYR A 67 -4.34 -6.77 1.69
C TYR A 67 -2.92 -6.24 1.40
N SER A 68 -2.01 -6.24 2.38
CA SER A 68 -0.60 -5.83 2.17
C SER A 68 0.09 -6.74 1.17
N VAL A 69 -0.08 -8.06 1.30
CA VAL A 69 0.51 -9.06 0.39
C VAL A 69 0.06 -8.82 -1.05
N VAL A 70 -1.25 -8.64 -1.27
CA VAL A 70 -1.80 -8.39 -2.61
C VAL A 70 -1.36 -7.04 -3.16
N THR A 71 -1.32 -6.00 -2.32
CA THR A 71 -0.85 -4.67 -2.72
C THR A 71 0.61 -4.73 -3.16
N PHE A 72 1.45 -5.37 -2.38
CA PHE A 72 2.87 -5.53 -2.68
C PHE A 72 3.10 -6.34 -3.96
N PHE A 73 2.36 -7.43 -4.15
CA PHE A 73 2.39 -8.20 -5.40
C PHE A 73 2.08 -7.32 -6.62
N ASN A 74 0.99 -6.55 -6.55
CA ASN A 74 0.58 -5.67 -7.64
C ASN A 74 1.61 -4.55 -7.90
N GLU A 75 2.27 -4.05 -6.86
CA GLU A 75 3.36 -3.08 -7.02
C GLU A 75 4.56 -3.67 -7.78
N LEU A 76 4.94 -4.93 -7.49
CA LEU A 76 6.00 -5.61 -8.23
C LEU A 76 5.62 -5.86 -9.69
N GLU A 77 4.36 -6.21 -9.96
CA GLU A 77 3.85 -6.35 -11.33
C GLU A 77 3.92 -5.03 -12.10
N ASN A 78 3.51 -3.92 -11.48
CA ASN A 78 3.52 -2.61 -12.12
C ASN A 78 4.94 -2.06 -12.36
N LYS A 79 5.94 -2.50 -11.60
CA LYS A 79 7.35 -2.06 -11.75
C LYS A 79 8.04 -2.60 -13.01
N ASN A 80 7.39 -3.46 -13.80
CA ASN A 80 7.94 -3.99 -15.06
C ASN A 80 9.33 -4.63 -14.90
N LEU A 81 9.57 -5.30 -13.77
CA LEU A 81 10.79 -6.07 -13.54
C LEU A 81 10.83 -7.21 -14.58
N LYS A 82 11.81 -7.17 -15.49
CA LYS A 82 11.91 -8.13 -16.62
C LYS A 82 12.43 -9.51 -16.22
N ASP A 83 13.09 -9.59 -15.07
CA ASP A 83 13.78 -10.79 -14.61
C ASP A 83 13.03 -11.41 -13.42
N THR A 84 12.78 -12.72 -13.53
CA THR A 84 12.11 -13.53 -12.51
C THR A 84 12.94 -13.57 -11.22
N GLU A 85 14.27 -13.61 -11.31
CA GLU A 85 15.15 -13.64 -10.14
C GLU A 85 15.09 -12.33 -9.35
N ALA A 86 15.06 -11.20 -10.07
CA ALA A 86 14.86 -9.88 -9.45
C ALA A 86 13.49 -9.76 -8.77
N LYS A 87 12.42 -10.34 -9.34
CA LYS A 87 11.11 -10.38 -8.70
C LYS A 87 11.08 -11.25 -7.45
N GLU A 88 11.71 -12.43 -7.49
CA GLU A 88 11.82 -13.31 -6.32
C GLU A 88 12.57 -12.64 -5.17
N LYS A 89 13.72 -12.01 -5.46
CA LYS A 89 14.49 -11.30 -4.44
C LYS A 89 13.71 -10.12 -3.84
N ALA A 90 13.09 -9.31 -4.69
CA ALA A 90 12.27 -8.19 -4.21
C ALA A 90 11.09 -8.69 -3.38
N TRP A 91 10.47 -9.81 -3.78
CA TRP A 91 9.39 -10.44 -3.03
C TRP A 91 9.87 -10.90 -1.66
N GLU A 92 10.97 -11.65 -1.59
CA GLU A 92 11.53 -12.17 -0.33
C GLU A 92 11.77 -11.04 0.69
N GLU A 93 12.44 -9.96 0.26
CA GLU A 93 12.75 -8.82 1.13
C GLU A 93 11.46 -8.15 1.66
N GLY A 94 10.54 -7.77 0.78
CA GLY A 94 9.32 -7.08 1.20
C GLY A 94 8.30 -7.98 1.92
N PHE A 95 8.21 -9.26 1.54
CA PHE A 95 7.33 -10.22 2.21
C PHE A 95 7.79 -10.48 3.65
N ASN A 96 9.10 -10.57 3.88
CA ASN A 96 9.66 -10.71 5.23
C ASN A 96 9.30 -9.50 6.12
N GLU A 97 9.31 -8.28 5.58
CA GLU A 97 8.87 -7.09 6.31
C GLU A 97 7.39 -7.17 6.70
N ILE A 98 6.52 -7.56 5.76
CA ILE A 98 5.09 -7.75 6.01
C ILE A 98 4.87 -8.82 7.10
N VAL A 99 5.49 -9.99 6.96
CA VAL A 99 5.37 -11.09 7.95
C VAL A 99 5.87 -10.64 9.32
N SER A 100 7.03 -9.97 9.39
CA SER A 100 7.59 -9.47 10.64
C SER A 100 6.65 -8.48 11.35
N TYR A 101 6.06 -7.55 10.60
CA TYR A 101 5.09 -6.61 11.16
C TYR A 101 3.86 -7.32 11.73
N TYR A 102 3.19 -8.15 10.92
CA TYR A 102 1.92 -8.76 11.30
C TYR A 102 2.08 -9.87 12.34
N SER A 103 3.15 -10.67 12.30
CA SER A 103 3.46 -11.63 13.37
C SER A 103 3.68 -10.93 14.71
N GLY A 104 4.36 -9.78 14.71
CA GLY A 104 4.54 -8.92 15.89
C GLY A 104 3.22 -8.39 16.45
N GLN A 105 2.25 -8.02 15.61
CA GLN A 105 0.94 -7.59 16.09
C GLN A 105 0.09 -8.75 16.61
N ILE A 106 0.04 -9.85 15.87
CA ILE A 106 -0.82 -11.00 16.18
C ILE A 106 -0.35 -11.74 17.43
N SER A 107 0.97 -11.87 17.64
CA SER A 107 1.52 -12.48 18.85
C SER A 107 1.13 -11.74 20.13
N ARG A 108 0.88 -10.42 20.06
CA ARG A 108 0.40 -9.61 21.20
C ARG A 108 -1.05 -9.92 21.58
N LEU A 109 -1.81 -10.57 20.69
CA LEU A 109 -3.19 -10.99 20.95
C LEU A 109 -3.28 -12.32 21.71
N GLY A 110 -2.16 -12.99 21.97
CA GLY A 110 -2.11 -14.30 22.65
C GLY A 110 -1.70 -15.43 21.71
N ASN A 111 -2.43 -16.56 21.76
CA ASN A 111 -2.08 -17.79 21.04
C ASN A 111 -2.49 -17.79 19.56
N TYR A 112 -2.40 -16.66 18.88
CA TYR A 112 -2.68 -16.56 17.44
C TYR A 112 -1.37 -16.61 16.64
N LYS A 113 -1.46 -17.11 15.41
CA LYS A 113 -0.34 -17.19 14.46
C LYS A 113 -0.76 -16.71 13.10
N LEU A 114 0.20 -16.17 12.36
CA LEU A 114 -0.03 -15.77 10.98
C LEU A 114 -0.16 -17.03 10.10
N PRO A 115 -1.11 -17.07 9.15
CA PRO A 115 -1.21 -18.17 8.20
C PRO A 115 -0.18 -17.98 7.07
N GLU A 116 1.07 -18.38 7.33
CA GLU A 116 2.23 -18.13 6.45
C GLU A 116 2.38 -19.15 5.30
N GLU A 117 1.73 -20.30 5.40
CA GLU A 117 2.14 -21.57 4.77
C GLU A 117 2.15 -21.64 3.22
N ALA A 118 1.82 -20.56 2.50
CA ALA A 118 1.67 -20.61 1.05
C ALA A 118 2.09 -19.35 0.27
N LEU A 119 2.91 -18.45 0.86
CA LEU A 119 3.20 -17.13 0.28
C LEU A 119 4.68 -16.73 0.28
N TYR A 120 5.60 -17.64 0.60
CA TYR A 120 7.01 -17.32 0.79
C TYR A 120 7.76 -16.93 -0.48
N THR A 121 7.34 -17.43 -1.65
CA THR A 121 7.98 -17.07 -2.93
C THR A 121 7.03 -16.32 -3.85
N TYR A 122 7.59 -15.50 -4.74
CA TYR A 122 6.83 -14.79 -5.75
C TYR A 122 6.08 -15.77 -6.66
N ALA A 123 6.70 -16.89 -7.04
CA ALA A 123 6.05 -17.93 -7.82
C ALA A 123 4.80 -18.52 -7.13
N GLN A 124 4.86 -18.73 -5.81
CA GLN A 124 3.72 -19.26 -5.04
C GLN A 124 2.55 -18.30 -5.01
N ILE A 125 2.78 -17.02 -4.70
CA ILE A 125 1.71 -16.02 -4.70
C ILE A 125 1.16 -15.79 -6.12
N SER A 126 2.03 -15.74 -7.13
CA SER A 126 1.64 -15.55 -8.52
C SER A 126 0.74 -16.68 -9.01
N ALA A 127 1.11 -17.94 -8.69
CA ALA A 127 0.29 -19.11 -9.00
C ALA A 127 -1.05 -19.14 -8.23
N ARG A 128 -1.14 -18.48 -7.07
CA ARG A 128 -2.36 -18.42 -6.26
C ARG A 128 -3.30 -17.32 -6.73
N ILE A 129 -2.76 -16.12 -7.03
CA ILE A 129 -3.54 -14.99 -7.54
C ILE A 129 -3.97 -15.26 -8.99
N GLY A 130 -3.11 -15.83 -9.85
CA GLY A 130 -3.46 -16.12 -11.25
C GLY A 130 -4.54 -17.20 -11.43
N LYS A 131 -5.01 -17.82 -10.35
CA LYS A 131 -6.14 -18.78 -10.33
C LYS A 131 -7.46 -18.16 -9.86
N LEU A 132 -7.45 -16.88 -9.44
CA LEU A 132 -8.65 -16.10 -9.09
C LEU A 132 -9.24 -15.45 -10.34
#